data_AF-A0A1S7ULU8-F1
#
_entry.id   AF-A0A1S7ULU8-F1
#
_cell.length_a   1.000
_cell.length_b   1.000
_cell.length_c   1.000
_cell.angle_alpha   90.00
_cell.angle_beta   90.00
_cell.angle_gamma   90.00
#
_symmetry.space_group_name_H-M   'P 1'
#
loop_
_entity.id
_entity.type
_entity.pdbx_description
1 polymer ?
#
loop_
_entity_poly.entity_id
_entity_poly.type
_entity_poly.pdbx_seq_one_letter_code
_entity_poly.pdbx_strand_id
1 'polypeptide(L)'
;MIPDVTGYPAECLFDTPFTRPDGSPAQFYSNDCEGVVDLHFKMMADHGISGAFLQRFYGYINEANGGWINILNAAKAAAEKYGRGFVIEYDLNGAATGSTNVTATFLADLAALSDITSSPAYMRHENKLVIEIWGFGIVNEVTADDGVAIVTALKNAGWYVILGVQQVWHAELVENQPGRFGPVYRLADMIQPWTVGSYDIDGYQDFLHGRQTIEDAGALRDLGIDSSIVVWPGGSSSNANPNEQFDHFPRWNGTFYQMQLDGAVSLKPTFIFGAMFDEANEATSIFPVLRTSSLPTNQRFLGIDDNMAPDAYLKLAGDAAARFAEAWQ
;
A
#
# COMPACT_ATOMS: atom_id res chain seq x y z
N MET A 1 -12.55 2.63 -10.08
CA MET A 1 -13.09 3.99 -9.79
C MET A 1 -12.53 4.95 -10.83
N ILE A 2 -12.95 6.21 -10.83
CA ILE A 2 -12.38 7.25 -11.69
C ILE A 2 -11.81 8.36 -10.80
N PRO A 3 -10.55 8.77 -11.00
CA PRO A 3 -9.97 9.89 -10.27
C PRO A 3 -10.77 11.18 -10.46
N ASP A 4 -10.90 11.97 -9.40
CA ASP A 4 -11.27 13.37 -9.54
C ASP A 4 -10.00 14.13 -9.95
N VAL A 5 -9.94 14.53 -11.23
CA VAL A 5 -8.77 15.22 -11.80
C VAL A 5 -8.69 16.71 -11.43
N THR A 6 -9.56 17.20 -10.55
CA THR A 6 -9.50 18.58 -10.07
C THR A 6 -8.14 18.86 -9.42
N GLY A 7 -7.45 19.90 -9.91
CA GLY A 7 -6.15 20.32 -9.40
C GLY A 7 -4.95 19.65 -10.06
N TYR A 8 -5.16 18.62 -10.89
CA TYR A 8 -4.08 18.02 -11.67
C TYR A 8 -3.59 18.97 -12.77
N PRO A 9 -2.28 18.95 -13.12
CA PRO A 9 -1.75 19.74 -14.21
C PRO A 9 -2.34 19.31 -15.55
N ALA A 10 -2.74 20.27 -16.38
CA ALA A 10 -3.44 19.99 -17.65
C ALA A 10 -2.59 19.15 -18.62
N GLU A 11 -1.26 19.30 -18.58
CA GLU A 11 -0.30 18.53 -19.38
C GLU A 11 -0.21 17.05 -18.97
N CYS A 12 -0.66 16.71 -17.76
CA CYS A 12 -0.69 15.32 -17.27
C CYS A 12 -2.02 14.61 -17.60
N LEU A 13 -3.02 15.34 -18.12
CA LEU A 13 -4.38 14.84 -18.33
C LEU A 13 -4.62 14.40 -19.77
N PHE A 14 -5.46 13.38 -19.93
CA PHE A 14 -5.94 12.95 -21.24
C PHE A 14 -7.41 12.51 -21.18
N ASP A 15 -8.14 12.80 -22.25
CA ASP A 15 -9.53 12.41 -22.40
C ASP A 15 -9.67 10.90 -22.58
N THR A 16 -10.72 10.34 -21.98
CA THR A 16 -11.09 8.93 -22.14
C THR A 16 -12.34 8.78 -23.01
N PRO A 17 -12.64 7.56 -23.51
CA PRO A 17 -13.92 7.28 -24.18
C PRO A 17 -15.16 7.33 -23.26
N PHE A 18 -15.00 7.57 -21.95
CA PHE A 18 -16.09 7.55 -21.00
C PHE A 18 -16.78 8.92 -20.94
N THR A 19 -18.10 8.96 -21.05
CA THR A 19 -18.89 10.21 -21.16
C THR A 19 -19.55 10.54 -19.83
N ARG A 20 -19.16 11.67 -19.23
CA ARG A 20 -19.76 12.22 -18.00
C ARG A 20 -21.22 12.64 -18.22
N PRO A 21 -22.00 12.86 -17.14
CA PRO A 21 -23.41 13.25 -17.25
C PRO A 21 -23.65 14.57 -18.01
N ASP A 22 -22.66 15.48 -18.03
CA ASP A 22 -22.71 16.75 -18.76
C ASP A 22 -22.32 16.63 -20.25
N GLY A 23 -21.99 15.42 -20.72
CA GLY A 23 -21.56 15.14 -22.09
C GLY A 23 -20.06 15.31 -22.35
N SER A 24 -19.28 15.79 -21.39
CA SER A 24 -17.82 15.87 -21.50
C SER A 24 -17.16 14.49 -21.35
N PRO A 25 -15.96 14.27 -21.91
CA PRO A 25 -15.18 13.07 -21.60
C PRO A 25 -14.72 13.10 -20.13
N ALA A 26 -14.75 11.95 -19.46
CA ALA A 26 -13.98 11.78 -18.23
C ALA A 26 -12.49 11.79 -18.59
N GLN A 27 -11.66 12.36 -17.72
CA GLN A 27 -10.22 12.46 -17.94
C GLN A 27 -9.48 11.56 -16.96
N PHE A 28 -8.39 10.97 -17.42
CA PHE A 28 -7.40 10.29 -16.58
C PHE A 28 -6.09 11.08 -16.60
N TYR A 29 -5.15 10.68 -15.74
CA TYR A 29 -3.80 11.25 -15.69
C TYR A 29 -2.74 10.17 -15.91
N SER A 30 -1.52 10.58 -16.30
CA SER A 30 -0.36 9.69 -16.39
C SER A 30 0.38 9.64 -15.05
N ASN A 31 0.54 8.45 -14.46
CA ASN A 31 1.20 8.27 -13.17
C ASN A 31 2.66 8.74 -13.16
N ASP A 32 3.36 8.65 -14.29
CA ASP A 32 4.76 9.07 -14.43
C ASP A 32 4.94 10.56 -14.78
N CYS A 33 3.85 11.33 -14.81
CA CYS A 33 3.91 12.79 -14.90
C CYS A 33 4.35 13.38 -13.55
N GLU A 34 5.42 14.17 -13.52
CA GLU A 34 5.97 14.72 -12.27
C GLU A 34 4.93 15.49 -11.44
N GLY A 35 4.09 16.30 -12.11
CA GLY A 35 3.08 17.11 -11.42
C GLY A 35 1.92 16.30 -10.82
N VAL A 36 1.69 15.06 -11.27
CA VAL A 36 0.77 14.12 -10.60
C VAL A 36 1.33 13.70 -9.25
N VAL A 37 2.58 13.24 -9.25
CA VAL A 37 3.27 12.79 -8.03
C VAL A 37 3.44 13.95 -7.04
N ASP A 38 3.80 15.14 -7.52
CA ASP A 38 3.87 16.35 -6.70
C ASP A 38 2.54 16.65 -6.00
N LEU A 39 1.43 16.58 -6.74
CA LEU A 39 0.10 16.81 -6.17
C LEU A 39 -0.28 15.75 -5.13
N HIS A 40 0.04 14.48 -5.36
CA HIS A 40 -0.23 13.40 -4.40
C HIS A 40 0.50 13.61 -3.08
N PHE A 41 1.79 13.96 -3.12
CA PHE A 41 2.56 14.28 -1.92
C PHE A 41 2.09 15.58 -1.25
N LYS A 42 1.64 16.56 -2.03
CA LYS A 42 0.98 17.75 -1.48
C LYS A 42 -0.29 17.38 -0.70
N MET A 43 -1.14 16.53 -1.27
CA MET A 43 -2.34 16.02 -0.59
C MET A 43 -1.96 15.31 0.71
N MET A 44 -0.95 14.45 0.70
CA MET A 44 -0.47 13.81 1.94
C MET A 44 -0.07 14.84 3.00
N ALA A 45 0.67 15.89 2.62
CA ALA A 45 1.07 16.93 3.55
C ALA A 45 -0.12 17.77 4.07
N ASP A 46 -1.03 18.18 3.19
CA ASP A 46 -2.23 18.94 3.55
C ASP A 46 -3.12 18.18 4.54
N HIS A 47 -3.14 16.85 4.44
CA HIS A 47 -3.94 15.97 5.29
C HIS A 47 -3.15 15.30 6.42
N GLY A 48 -1.89 15.65 6.66
CA GLY A 48 -1.11 15.08 7.77
C GLY A 48 -0.75 13.60 7.62
N ILE A 49 -0.83 13.04 6.41
CA ILE A 49 -0.33 11.70 6.09
C ILE A 49 1.21 11.76 6.07
N SER A 50 1.88 10.81 6.70
CA SER A 50 3.33 10.87 6.94
C SER A 50 4.17 10.62 5.67
N GLY A 51 3.66 9.87 4.71
CA GLY A 51 4.40 9.46 3.53
C GLY A 51 3.77 8.29 2.80
N ALA A 52 4.53 7.66 1.90
CA ALA A 52 4.07 6.57 1.06
C ALA A 52 5.08 5.42 0.94
N PHE A 53 4.55 4.21 0.78
CA PHE A 53 5.29 3.06 0.28
C PHE A 53 5.11 3.02 -1.25
N LEU A 54 6.21 3.12 -1.98
CA LEU A 54 6.25 3.17 -3.44
C LEU A 54 6.47 1.75 -3.96
N GLN A 55 5.41 1.14 -4.49
CA GLN A 55 5.40 -0.25 -4.91
C GLN A 55 6.28 -0.46 -6.16
N ARG A 56 7.20 -1.42 -6.08
CA ARG A 56 8.13 -1.86 -7.13
C ARG A 56 7.87 -3.34 -7.44
N PHE A 57 7.20 -3.60 -8.55
CA PHE A 57 6.93 -4.97 -8.97
C PHE A 57 8.18 -5.63 -9.56
N TYR A 58 8.51 -6.82 -9.09
CA TYR A 58 9.63 -7.62 -9.59
C TYR A 58 9.52 -7.85 -11.11
N GLY A 59 8.32 -8.16 -11.60
CA GLY A 59 8.07 -8.36 -13.04
C GLY A 59 8.35 -7.14 -13.92
N TYR A 60 8.48 -5.93 -13.35
CA TYR A 60 8.63 -4.66 -14.06
C TYR A 60 9.95 -3.95 -13.79
N ILE A 61 10.91 -4.57 -13.09
CA ILE A 61 12.21 -3.95 -12.78
C ILE A 61 13.00 -3.52 -14.04
N ASN A 62 12.77 -4.20 -15.18
CA ASN A 62 13.39 -3.91 -16.47
C ASN A 62 12.42 -3.22 -17.46
N GLU A 63 11.52 -2.38 -16.96
CA GLU A 63 10.61 -1.62 -17.82
C GLU A 63 11.37 -0.81 -18.90
N ALA A 64 10.88 -0.84 -20.14
CA ALA A 64 11.60 -0.24 -21.26
C ALA A 64 11.48 1.30 -21.30
N ASN A 65 10.42 1.86 -20.73
CA ASN A 65 10.09 3.29 -20.79
C ASN A 65 10.62 4.10 -19.60
N GLY A 66 11.11 3.44 -18.53
CA GLY A 66 11.63 4.11 -17.33
C GLY A 66 10.58 4.88 -16.51
N GLY A 67 9.28 4.60 -16.71
CA GLY A 67 8.18 5.30 -16.04
C GLY A 67 8.24 5.22 -14.51
N TRP A 68 8.53 4.05 -13.95
CA TRP A 68 8.71 3.85 -12.52
C TRP A 68 9.93 4.59 -11.97
N ILE A 69 11.04 4.64 -12.71
CA ILE A 69 12.21 5.45 -12.30
C ILE A 69 11.85 6.94 -12.29
N ASN A 70 11.03 7.40 -13.23
CA ASN A 70 10.50 8.78 -13.21
C ASN A 70 9.62 9.02 -11.97
N ILE A 71 8.73 8.08 -11.65
CA ILE A 71 7.88 8.14 -10.44
C ILE A 71 8.73 8.23 -9.18
N LEU A 72 9.77 7.39 -9.04
CA LEU A 72 10.67 7.45 -7.89
C LEU A 72 11.39 8.79 -7.75
N ASN A 73 11.90 9.34 -8.85
CA ASN A 73 12.59 10.63 -8.82
C ASN A 73 11.62 11.76 -8.45
N ALA A 74 10.40 11.74 -9.00
CA ALA A 74 9.36 12.69 -8.66
C ALA A 74 8.92 12.54 -7.20
N ALA A 75 8.76 11.32 -6.70
CA ALA A 75 8.40 11.04 -5.31
C ALA A 75 9.49 11.51 -4.35
N LYS A 76 10.77 11.26 -4.65
CA LYS A 76 11.90 11.80 -3.89
C LYS A 76 11.82 13.33 -3.80
N ALA A 77 11.68 14.01 -4.95
CA ALA A 77 11.62 15.47 -4.99
C ALA A 77 10.41 16.03 -4.23
N ALA A 78 9.23 15.42 -4.40
CA ALA A 78 8.00 15.86 -3.76
C ALA A 78 8.01 15.57 -2.24
N ALA A 79 8.53 14.42 -1.82
CA ALA A 79 8.70 14.08 -0.41
C ALA A 79 9.60 15.09 0.31
N GLU A 80 10.74 15.44 -0.29
CA GLU A 80 11.64 16.47 0.23
C GLU A 80 10.96 17.85 0.28
N LYS A 81 10.23 18.23 -0.79
CA LYS A 81 9.52 19.51 -0.90
C LYS A 81 8.41 19.69 0.16
N TYR A 82 7.64 18.64 0.42
CA TYR A 82 6.48 18.68 1.31
C TYR A 82 6.76 18.10 2.71
N GLY A 83 8.03 17.77 3.00
CA GLY A 83 8.46 17.20 4.28
C GLY A 83 7.74 15.91 4.63
N ARG A 84 7.47 15.06 3.63
CA ARG A 84 6.89 13.72 3.78
C ARG A 84 8.00 12.68 3.63
N GLY A 85 7.77 11.47 4.12
CA GLY A 85 8.68 10.36 3.91
C GLY A 85 8.27 9.46 2.76
N PHE A 86 9.17 8.59 2.33
CA PHE A 86 8.83 7.49 1.43
C PHE A 86 9.71 6.26 1.66
N VAL A 87 9.19 5.09 1.27
CA VAL A 87 9.85 3.77 1.34
C VAL A 87 9.64 3.05 0.01
N ILE A 88 10.61 2.24 -0.43
CA ILE A 88 10.37 1.31 -1.55
C ILE A 88 9.76 0.03 -0.98
N GLU A 89 8.62 -0.37 -1.54
CA GLU A 89 7.96 -1.65 -1.27
C GLU A 89 8.14 -2.56 -2.48
N TYR A 90 8.86 -3.66 -2.35
CA TYR A 90 8.95 -4.64 -3.42
C TYR A 90 7.76 -5.58 -3.40
N ASP A 91 7.08 -5.67 -4.54
CA ASP A 91 6.08 -6.70 -4.79
C ASP A 91 6.72 -7.81 -5.63
N LEU A 92 6.72 -9.02 -5.11
CA LEU A 92 7.39 -10.16 -5.76
C LEU A 92 6.59 -10.74 -6.94
N ASN A 93 5.42 -10.20 -7.30
CA ASN A 93 4.69 -10.65 -8.49
C ASN A 93 5.57 -10.55 -9.75
N GLY A 94 5.58 -11.64 -10.52
CA GLY A 94 6.45 -11.83 -11.68
C GLY A 94 7.83 -12.40 -11.36
N ALA A 95 8.18 -12.58 -10.08
CA ALA A 95 9.35 -13.35 -9.68
C ALA A 95 9.09 -14.84 -9.81
N ALA A 96 10.09 -15.58 -10.31
CA ALA A 96 10.02 -17.03 -10.37
C ALA A 96 11.43 -17.64 -10.29
N THR A 97 11.67 -18.39 -9.22
CA THR A 97 12.93 -19.08 -8.90
C THR A 97 13.39 -19.99 -10.04
N GLY A 98 12.43 -20.64 -10.71
CA GLY A 98 12.72 -21.54 -11.84
C GLY A 98 13.17 -20.82 -13.12
N SER A 99 13.05 -19.50 -13.20
CA SER A 99 13.34 -18.72 -14.42
C SER A 99 14.42 -17.66 -14.22
N THR A 100 14.59 -17.14 -13.01
CA THR A 100 15.55 -16.08 -12.69
C THR A 100 16.21 -16.38 -11.35
N ASN A 101 17.42 -15.85 -11.15
CA ASN A 101 17.99 -15.79 -9.81
C ASN A 101 17.31 -14.64 -9.05
N VAL A 102 16.22 -14.97 -8.34
CA VAL A 102 15.36 -13.98 -7.67
C VAL A 102 16.16 -13.12 -6.70
N THR A 103 16.96 -13.77 -5.86
CA THR A 103 17.83 -13.09 -4.89
C THR A 103 18.82 -12.12 -5.55
N ALA A 104 19.57 -12.57 -6.56
CA ALA A 104 20.58 -11.73 -7.20
C ALA A 104 19.95 -10.56 -7.97
N THR A 105 18.82 -10.82 -8.63
CA THR A 105 18.07 -9.82 -9.39
C THR A 105 17.53 -8.72 -8.47
N PHE A 106 16.89 -9.10 -7.36
CA PHE A 106 16.39 -8.18 -6.35
C PHE A 106 17.51 -7.30 -5.78
N LEU A 107 18.62 -7.91 -5.37
CA LEU A 107 19.72 -7.17 -4.73
C LEU A 107 20.45 -6.24 -5.70
N ALA A 108 20.62 -6.66 -6.96
CA ALA A 108 21.22 -5.82 -8.00
C ALA A 108 20.34 -4.60 -8.31
N ASP A 109 19.03 -4.82 -8.37
CA ASP A 109 18.05 -3.78 -8.58
C ASP A 109 18.02 -2.75 -7.44
N LEU A 110 17.93 -3.22 -6.19
CA LEU A 110 17.98 -2.32 -5.02
C LEU A 110 19.28 -1.52 -4.96
N ALA A 111 20.42 -2.13 -5.31
CA ALA A 111 21.71 -1.45 -5.34
C ALA A 111 21.73 -0.30 -6.38
N ALA A 112 21.04 -0.47 -7.51
CA ALA A 112 20.92 0.57 -8.53
C ALA A 112 20.10 1.78 -8.06
N LEU A 113 19.32 1.66 -6.98
CA LEU A 113 18.48 2.71 -6.40
C LEU A 113 19.15 3.46 -5.23
N SER A 114 20.48 3.42 -5.13
CA SER A 114 21.24 4.11 -4.07
C SER A 114 21.04 5.63 -4.05
N ASP A 115 20.85 6.28 -5.20
CA ASP A 115 20.55 7.72 -5.28
C ASP A 115 19.16 8.08 -4.72
N ILE A 116 18.24 7.13 -4.74
CA ILE A 116 16.89 7.30 -4.19
C ILE A 116 16.92 7.08 -2.68
N THR A 117 17.51 5.97 -2.25
CA THR A 117 17.57 5.55 -0.83
C THR A 117 18.50 6.42 0.02
N SER A 118 19.36 7.22 -0.61
CA SER A 118 20.18 8.24 0.05
C SER A 118 19.46 9.57 0.30
N SER A 119 18.22 9.75 -0.18
CA SER A 119 17.43 10.95 0.08
C SER A 119 17.23 11.17 1.59
N PRO A 120 17.29 12.42 2.09
CA PRO A 120 16.94 12.74 3.47
C PRO A 120 15.46 12.46 3.80
N ALA A 121 14.58 12.36 2.79
CA ALA A 121 13.18 12.00 2.95
C ALA A 121 12.93 10.49 2.92
N TYR A 122 13.93 9.66 2.59
CA TYR A 122 13.78 8.21 2.65
C TYR A 122 13.67 7.76 4.11
N MET A 123 12.61 7.02 4.45
CA MET A 123 12.31 6.73 5.85
C MET A 123 13.34 5.80 6.49
N ARG A 124 13.60 6.06 7.77
CA ARG A 124 14.46 5.25 8.63
C ARG A 124 13.72 4.89 9.90
N HIS A 125 14.00 3.68 10.39
CA HIS A 125 13.58 3.23 11.71
C HIS A 125 14.81 2.73 12.47
N GLU A 126 15.01 3.19 13.70
CA GLU A 126 16.23 2.89 14.50
C GLU A 126 17.55 3.17 13.72
N ASN A 127 17.60 4.28 12.98
CA ASN A 127 18.70 4.67 12.08
C ASN A 127 18.97 3.76 10.86
N LYS A 128 18.23 2.67 10.70
CA LYS A 128 18.30 1.76 9.54
C LYS A 128 17.39 2.25 8.42
N LEU A 129 17.80 2.04 7.16
CA LEU A 129 16.92 2.27 6.01
C LEU A 129 15.77 1.26 6.03
N VAL A 130 14.54 1.71 5.79
CA VAL A 130 13.37 0.83 5.75
C VAL A 130 13.16 0.28 4.34
N ILE A 131 12.82 -1.00 4.24
CA ILE A 131 12.35 -1.64 2.99
C ILE A 131 11.19 -2.58 3.33
N GLU A 132 10.16 -2.56 2.48
CA GLU A 132 9.08 -3.55 2.55
C GLU A 132 9.23 -4.55 1.40
N ILE A 133 8.93 -5.82 1.67
CA ILE A 133 8.85 -6.87 0.67
C ILE A 133 7.53 -7.62 0.86
N TRP A 134 6.63 -7.47 -0.09
CA TRP A 134 5.38 -8.21 -0.19
C TRP A 134 5.55 -9.45 -1.07
N GLY A 135 5.07 -10.59 -0.59
CA GLY A 135 4.84 -11.76 -1.45
C GLY A 135 5.53 -13.05 -1.04
N PHE A 136 6.38 -13.06 -0.01
CA PHE A 136 6.87 -14.34 0.55
C PHE A 136 5.70 -15.12 1.15
N GLY A 137 5.51 -16.37 0.73
CA GLY A 137 4.34 -17.18 1.10
C GLY A 137 3.05 -16.86 0.33
N ILE A 138 3.10 -15.94 -0.64
CA ILE A 138 1.96 -15.56 -1.49
C ILE A 138 2.28 -15.82 -2.97
N VAL A 139 3.46 -15.40 -3.43
CA VAL A 139 3.96 -15.64 -4.79
C VAL A 139 4.55 -17.05 -4.84
N ASN A 140 3.78 -17.98 -5.40
CA ASN A 140 4.06 -19.42 -5.37
C ASN A 140 5.40 -19.82 -5.99
N GLU A 141 5.88 -19.04 -6.95
CA GLU A 141 7.11 -19.31 -7.69
C GLU A 141 8.39 -18.82 -6.98
N VAL A 142 8.26 -18.08 -5.87
CA VAL A 142 9.38 -17.66 -5.01
C VAL A 142 9.53 -18.63 -3.85
N THR A 143 10.75 -19.10 -3.60
CA THR A 143 11.00 -20.08 -2.53
C THR A 143 11.30 -19.43 -1.18
N ALA A 144 11.14 -20.22 -0.10
CA ALA A 144 11.61 -19.81 1.23
C ALA A 144 13.14 -19.58 1.25
N ASP A 145 13.92 -20.30 0.44
CA ASP A 145 15.37 -20.12 0.35
C ASP A 145 15.73 -18.74 -0.24
N ASP A 146 15.00 -18.27 -1.26
CA ASP A 146 15.14 -16.90 -1.76
C ASP A 146 14.82 -15.88 -0.66
N GLY A 147 13.73 -16.11 0.08
CA GLY A 147 13.36 -15.25 1.21
C GLY A 147 14.44 -15.18 2.29
N VAL A 148 14.99 -16.32 2.71
CA VAL A 148 16.09 -16.37 3.68
C VAL A 148 17.31 -15.62 3.15
N ALA A 149 17.67 -15.83 1.88
CA ALA A 149 18.84 -15.20 1.28
C ALA A 149 18.68 -13.68 1.16
N ILE A 150 17.54 -13.20 0.66
CA ILE A 150 17.24 -11.77 0.52
C ILE A 150 17.23 -11.08 1.88
N VAL A 151 16.42 -11.59 2.84
CA VAL A 151 16.28 -10.95 4.14
C VAL A 151 17.61 -10.96 4.89
N THR A 152 18.36 -12.07 4.87
CA THR A 152 19.69 -12.11 5.50
C THR A 152 20.66 -11.09 4.90
N ALA A 153 20.67 -10.95 3.56
CA ALA A 153 21.53 -9.97 2.90
C ALA A 153 21.19 -8.52 3.30
N LEU A 154 19.89 -8.20 3.36
CA LEU A 154 19.41 -6.88 3.78
C LEU A 154 19.76 -6.58 5.25
N LYS A 155 19.53 -7.54 6.15
CA LYS A 155 19.87 -7.40 7.57
C LYS A 155 21.37 -7.19 7.77
N ASN A 156 22.20 -7.94 7.05
CA ASN A 156 23.67 -7.76 7.09
C ASN A 156 24.11 -6.40 6.53
N ALA A 157 23.36 -5.84 5.58
CA ALA A 157 23.58 -4.49 5.05
C ALA A 157 22.98 -3.37 5.90
N GLY A 158 22.36 -3.69 7.05
CA GLY A 158 21.83 -2.71 7.99
C GLY A 158 20.45 -2.14 7.65
N TRP A 159 19.66 -2.86 6.86
CA TRP A 159 18.26 -2.51 6.59
C TRP A 159 17.33 -2.94 7.72
N TYR A 160 16.24 -2.20 7.89
CA TYR A 160 15.06 -2.58 8.65
C TYR A 160 14.06 -3.18 7.67
N VAL A 161 13.77 -4.47 7.82
CA VAL A 161 13.02 -5.25 6.82
C VAL A 161 11.60 -5.50 7.32
N ILE A 162 10.63 -4.97 6.57
CA ILE A 162 9.20 -5.23 6.73
C ILE A 162 8.81 -6.31 5.72
N LEU A 163 8.09 -7.34 6.15
CA LEU A 163 7.51 -8.32 5.24
C LEU A 163 5.99 -8.19 5.18
N GLY A 164 5.47 -7.90 3.99
CA GLY A 164 4.06 -8.00 3.65
C GLY A 164 3.68 -9.47 3.47
N VAL A 165 2.81 -9.98 4.34
CA VAL A 165 2.46 -11.41 4.40
C VAL A 165 0.94 -11.63 4.29
N GLN A 166 0.53 -12.86 4.01
CA GLN A 166 -0.89 -13.23 4.01
C GLN A 166 -1.54 -13.04 5.40
N GLN A 167 -2.84 -12.79 5.45
CA GLN A 167 -3.58 -12.64 6.72
C GLN A 167 -3.44 -13.83 7.69
N VAL A 168 -3.29 -15.06 7.18
CA VAL A 168 -3.15 -16.29 7.99
C VAL A 168 -1.68 -16.72 8.09
N TRP A 169 -0.79 -15.78 8.39
CA TRP A 169 0.66 -16.02 8.44
C TRP A 169 1.12 -16.89 9.63
N HIS A 170 0.37 -16.91 10.74
CA HIS A 170 0.71 -17.71 11.94
C HIS A 170 0.94 -19.19 11.66
N ALA A 171 0.23 -19.76 10.68
CA ALA A 171 0.38 -21.16 10.31
C ALA A 171 1.83 -21.49 9.88
N GLU A 172 2.52 -20.53 9.26
CA GLU A 172 3.93 -20.65 8.86
C GLU A 172 4.88 -20.66 10.07
N LEU A 173 4.49 -20.08 11.22
CA LEU A 173 5.33 -20.08 12.42
C LEU A 173 5.27 -21.39 13.21
N VAL A 174 4.13 -22.08 13.17
CA VAL A 174 3.87 -23.30 13.95
C VAL A 174 4.51 -24.51 13.28
N GLU A 175 4.52 -24.54 11.95
CA GLU A 175 5.01 -25.67 11.18
C GLU A 175 6.50 -25.54 10.86
N ASN A 176 7.35 -26.22 11.65
CA ASN A 176 8.77 -26.34 11.36
C ASN A 176 9.05 -27.39 10.27
N GLN A 177 8.57 -27.16 9.04
CA GLN A 177 8.78 -28.04 7.90
C GLN A 177 9.67 -27.37 6.83
N PRO A 178 10.54 -28.12 6.12
CA PRO A 178 11.32 -27.59 5.00
C PRO A 178 10.43 -26.98 3.91
N GLY A 179 10.82 -25.83 3.36
CA GLY A 179 10.08 -25.13 2.30
C GLY A 179 8.94 -24.22 2.78
N ARG A 180 8.71 -24.12 4.09
CA ARG A 180 7.76 -23.16 4.70
C ARG A 180 8.42 -21.80 4.92
N PHE A 181 7.61 -20.75 5.06
CA PHE A 181 8.09 -19.36 5.16
C PHE A 181 8.35 -18.87 6.60
N GLY A 182 8.04 -19.68 7.62
CA GLY A 182 8.35 -19.37 9.03
C GLY A 182 9.79 -18.92 9.28
N PRO A 183 10.82 -19.59 8.72
CA PRO A 183 12.21 -19.13 8.81
C PRO A 183 12.45 -17.75 8.21
N VAL A 184 11.77 -17.40 7.12
CA VAL A 184 11.87 -16.07 6.49
C VAL A 184 11.24 -15.01 7.40
N TYR A 185 10.04 -15.27 7.91
CA TYR A 185 9.30 -14.33 8.75
C TYR A 185 10.04 -14.02 10.05
N ARG A 186 10.74 -15.00 10.64
CA ARG A 186 11.54 -14.83 11.86
C ARG A 186 12.80 -13.97 11.66
N LEU A 187 13.21 -13.68 10.43
CA LEU A 187 14.35 -12.81 10.13
C LEU A 187 13.97 -11.33 10.01
N ALA A 188 12.68 -11.04 9.79
CA ALA A 188 12.17 -9.69 9.60
C ALA A 188 12.33 -8.83 10.86
N ASP A 189 12.39 -7.51 10.70
CA ASP A 189 12.21 -6.59 11.82
C ASP A 189 10.72 -6.36 12.10
N MET A 190 9.88 -6.43 11.06
CA MET A 190 8.43 -6.24 11.16
C MET A 190 7.67 -7.18 10.23
N ILE A 191 6.48 -7.59 10.66
CA ILE A 191 5.50 -8.30 9.84
C ILE A 191 4.28 -7.39 9.63
N GLN A 192 3.87 -7.24 8.37
CA GLN A 192 2.67 -6.50 7.94
C GLN A 192 1.67 -7.50 7.30
N PRO A 193 0.69 -8.01 8.06
CA PRO A 193 -0.35 -8.85 7.48
C PRO A 193 -1.24 -8.03 6.54
N TRP A 194 -1.37 -8.47 5.28
CA TRP A 194 -2.28 -7.86 4.32
C TRP A 194 -3.73 -8.27 4.63
N THR A 195 -4.52 -7.33 5.13
CA THR A 195 -5.89 -7.61 5.62
C THR A 195 -6.99 -7.23 4.65
N VAL A 196 -6.68 -6.58 3.52
CA VAL A 196 -7.70 -6.18 2.54
C VAL A 196 -8.52 -7.40 2.12
N GLY A 197 -9.85 -7.29 2.27
CA GLY A 197 -10.80 -8.35 1.96
C GLY A 197 -10.93 -9.46 3.00
N SER A 198 -10.28 -9.35 4.16
CA SER A 198 -10.31 -10.38 5.23
C SER A 198 -11.57 -10.33 6.09
N TYR A 199 -12.28 -9.20 6.08
CA TYR A 199 -13.50 -8.95 6.84
C TYR A 199 -14.33 -7.86 6.16
N ASP A 200 -15.62 -7.80 6.50
CA ASP A 200 -16.52 -6.71 6.16
C ASP A 200 -16.83 -5.86 7.41
N ILE A 201 -17.83 -4.97 7.30
CA ILE A 201 -18.23 -4.10 8.40
C ILE A 201 -18.77 -4.86 9.61
N ASP A 202 -19.41 -6.01 9.40
CA ASP A 202 -20.01 -6.82 10.47
C ASP A 202 -18.94 -7.71 11.13
N GLY A 203 -17.94 -8.17 10.37
CA GLY A 203 -16.86 -9.03 10.85
C GLY A 203 -15.67 -8.30 11.50
N TYR A 204 -15.53 -6.98 11.31
CA TYR A 204 -14.33 -6.28 11.76
C TYR A 204 -14.09 -6.33 13.27
N GLN A 205 -15.14 -6.22 14.10
CA GLN A 205 -14.97 -6.22 15.56
C GLN A 205 -14.41 -7.56 16.06
N ASP A 206 -14.88 -8.68 15.49
CA ASP A 206 -14.35 -10.00 15.79
C ASP A 206 -12.90 -10.16 15.30
N PHE A 207 -12.58 -9.59 14.13
CA PHE A 207 -11.20 -9.58 13.61
C PHE A 207 -10.25 -8.78 14.50
N LEU A 208 -10.67 -7.58 14.93
CA LEU A 208 -9.93 -6.70 15.81
C LEU A 208 -9.64 -7.38 17.15
N HIS A 209 -10.69 -7.88 17.82
CA HIS A 209 -10.58 -8.45 19.16
C HIS A 209 -10.00 -9.86 19.19
N GLY A 210 -10.13 -10.62 18.10
CA GLY A 210 -9.53 -11.94 17.93
C GLY A 210 -8.15 -11.84 17.30
N ARG A 211 -8.11 -11.85 15.96
CA ARG A 211 -6.86 -11.98 15.18
C ARG A 211 -5.85 -10.88 15.50
N GLN A 212 -6.22 -9.61 15.43
CA GLN A 212 -5.25 -8.52 15.63
C GLN A 212 -4.77 -8.40 17.08
N THR A 213 -5.70 -8.37 18.04
CA THR A 213 -5.36 -8.12 19.46
C THR A 213 -4.73 -9.32 20.15
N ILE A 214 -5.21 -10.54 19.84
CA ILE A 214 -4.81 -11.75 20.58
C ILE A 214 -3.75 -12.53 19.81
N GLU A 215 -3.99 -12.86 18.54
CA GLU A 215 -3.09 -13.72 17.76
C GLU A 215 -1.85 -12.93 17.30
N ASP A 216 -2.05 -11.91 16.47
CA ASP A 216 -0.97 -11.15 15.83
C ASP A 216 -0.09 -10.43 16.85
N ALA A 217 -0.68 -9.55 17.67
CA ALA A 217 0.06 -8.77 18.65
C ALA A 217 0.76 -9.65 19.71
N GLY A 218 0.16 -10.78 20.09
CA GLY A 218 0.75 -11.74 21.01
C GLY A 218 2.00 -12.41 20.42
N ALA A 219 1.87 -13.00 19.23
CA ALA A 219 2.96 -13.73 18.60
C ALA A 219 4.15 -12.83 18.23
N LEU A 220 3.88 -11.65 17.67
CA LEU A 220 4.92 -10.72 17.24
C LEU A 220 5.73 -10.18 18.43
N ARG A 221 5.04 -9.82 19.53
CA ARG A 221 5.69 -9.44 20.79
C ARG A 221 6.62 -10.54 21.32
N ASP A 222 6.16 -11.78 21.35
CA ASP A 222 6.94 -12.90 21.89
C ASP A 222 8.17 -13.22 21.00
N LEU A 223 8.14 -12.83 19.73
CA LEU A 223 9.27 -12.94 18.80
C LEU A 223 10.18 -11.70 18.77
N GLY A 224 9.78 -10.60 19.41
CA GLY A 224 10.48 -9.32 19.30
C GLY A 224 10.46 -8.74 17.89
N ILE A 225 9.38 -9.01 17.15
CA ILE A 225 9.12 -8.50 15.80
C ILE A 225 8.05 -7.42 15.92
N ASP A 226 8.25 -6.29 15.24
CA ASP A 226 7.29 -5.20 15.25
C ASP A 226 6.07 -5.52 14.37
N SER A 227 5.01 -4.75 14.52
CA SER A 227 3.78 -4.87 13.71
C SER A 227 3.37 -3.54 13.10
N SER A 228 2.74 -3.63 11.93
CA SER A 228 1.89 -2.59 11.36
C SER A 228 0.46 -3.11 11.20
N ILE A 229 -0.50 -2.20 11.04
CA ILE A 229 -1.90 -2.57 10.74
C ILE A 229 -2.29 -1.97 9.40
N VAL A 230 -2.78 -2.82 8.50
CA VAL A 230 -3.36 -2.43 7.21
C VAL A 230 -4.83 -2.06 7.39
N VAL A 231 -5.25 -0.94 6.80
CA VAL A 231 -6.63 -0.44 6.79
C VAL A 231 -7.02 -0.02 5.37
N TRP A 232 -8.28 -0.20 4.97
CA TRP A 232 -8.77 0.17 3.64
C TRP A 232 -10.19 0.73 3.66
N PRO A 233 -10.55 1.64 2.74
CA PRO A 233 -11.81 2.37 2.80
C PRO A 233 -13.04 1.61 2.28
N GLY A 234 -12.82 0.46 1.63
CA GLY A 234 -13.77 -0.32 0.85
C GLY A 234 -13.11 -0.85 -0.42
N GLY A 235 -13.84 -1.53 -1.30
CA GLY A 235 -13.23 -2.22 -2.43
C GLY A 235 -14.22 -2.89 -3.38
N SER A 236 -13.86 -2.89 -4.65
CA SER A 236 -14.46 -3.68 -5.71
C SER A 236 -13.48 -3.86 -6.85
N SER A 237 -12.96 -5.07 -6.97
CA SER A 237 -12.10 -5.51 -8.07
C SER A 237 -12.90 -5.95 -9.31
N SER A 238 -14.23 -5.86 -9.29
CA SER A 238 -15.12 -6.35 -10.36
C SER A 238 -14.88 -5.75 -11.76
N ASN A 239 -14.24 -4.57 -11.84
CA ASN A 239 -13.85 -3.98 -13.12
C ASN A 239 -12.57 -4.64 -13.71
N ALA A 240 -11.68 -5.13 -12.86
CA ALA A 240 -10.46 -5.86 -13.24
C ALA A 240 -10.71 -7.37 -13.36
N ASN A 241 -11.60 -7.91 -12.52
CA ASN A 241 -12.01 -9.31 -12.52
C ASN A 241 -13.55 -9.40 -12.60
N PRO A 242 -14.12 -9.61 -13.81
CA PRO A 242 -15.57 -9.61 -14.01
C PRO A 242 -16.37 -10.65 -13.22
N ASN A 243 -15.70 -11.65 -12.63
CA ASN A 243 -16.33 -12.67 -11.79
C ASN A 243 -16.50 -12.24 -10.33
N GLU A 244 -15.85 -11.15 -9.92
CA GLU A 244 -15.93 -10.62 -8.56
C GLU A 244 -17.21 -9.81 -8.36
N GLN A 245 -17.66 -9.76 -7.11
CA GLN A 245 -18.83 -8.97 -6.74
C GLN A 245 -18.57 -7.47 -6.95
N PHE A 246 -19.51 -6.80 -7.64
CA PHE A 246 -19.50 -5.34 -7.74
C PHE A 246 -19.82 -4.74 -6.38
N ASP A 247 -19.04 -3.74 -5.96
CA ASP A 247 -19.17 -3.09 -4.65
C ASP A 247 -19.15 -4.13 -3.51
N HIS A 248 -18.15 -5.03 -3.54
CA HIS A 248 -18.03 -6.15 -2.59
C HIS A 248 -17.80 -5.66 -1.16
N PHE A 249 -16.98 -4.62 -1.00
CA PHE A 249 -16.79 -3.91 0.27
C PHE A 249 -17.24 -2.47 0.09
N PRO A 250 -18.53 -2.16 0.30
CA PRO A 250 -19.02 -0.79 0.29
C PRO A 250 -18.20 0.13 1.22
N ARG A 251 -18.28 1.44 1.03
CA ARG A 251 -17.57 2.39 1.90
C ARG A 251 -18.41 2.91 3.07
N TRP A 252 -19.74 2.69 3.02
CA TRP A 252 -20.73 3.17 4.00
C TRP A 252 -20.50 4.62 4.44
N ASN A 253 -20.34 5.54 3.48
CA ASN A 253 -20.09 6.95 3.75
C ASN A 253 -18.89 7.19 4.70
N GLY A 254 -17.86 6.33 4.62
CA GLY A 254 -16.64 6.38 5.43
C GLY A 254 -16.67 5.56 6.72
N THR A 255 -17.83 5.01 7.12
CA THR A 255 -17.99 4.28 8.39
C THR A 255 -17.05 3.08 8.49
N PHE A 256 -16.91 2.32 7.40
CA PHE A 256 -16.05 1.13 7.38
C PHE A 256 -14.57 1.48 7.55
N TYR A 257 -14.11 2.56 6.91
CA TYR A 257 -12.74 3.04 7.05
C TYR A 257 -12.47 3.59 8.46
N GLN A 258 -13.38 4.42 8.96
CA GLN A 258 -13.28 5.04 10.28
C GLN A 258 -13.15 4.00 11.38
N MET A 259 -13.96 2.93 11.32
CA MET A 259 -13.93 1.85 12.29
C MET A 259 -12.56 1.15 12.32
N GLN A 260 -11.96 0.90 11.16
CA GLN A 260 -10.62 0.32 11.04
C GLN A 260 -9.53 1.25 11.59
N LEU A 261 -9.61 2.55 11.25
CA LEU A 261 -8.70 3.56 11.76
C LEU A 261 -8.78 3.67 13.29
N ASP A 262 -9.98 3.62 13.86
CA ASP A 262 -10.18 3.67 15.32
C ASP A 262 -9.58 2.46 16.02
N GLY A 263 -9.80 1.26 15.48
CA GLY A 263 -9.19 0.05 16.01
C GLY A 263 -7.67 0.08 15.91
N ALA A 264 -7.12 0.51 14.76
CA ALA A 264 -5.68 0.64 14.58
C ALA A 264 -5.06 1.67 15.55
N VAL A 265 -5.71 2.82 15.75
CA VAL A 265 -5.28 3.82 16.76
C VAL A 265 -5.28 3.23 18.16
N SER A 266 -6.29 2.43 18.51
CA SER A 266 -6.39 1.80 19.83
C SER A 266 -5.30 0.77 20.11
N LEU A 267 -4.86 0.04 19.08
CA LEU A 267 -3.86 -1.02 19.19
C LEU A 267 -2.42 -0.51 19.17
N LYS A 268 -2.20 0.73 18.73
CA LYS A 268 -0.86 1.35 18.70
C LYS A 268 0.19 0.46 18.01
N PRO A 269 -0.01 0.03 16.74
CA PRO A 269 1.07 -0.59 15.97
C PRO A 269 2.23 0.38 15.76
N THR A 270 3.31 -0.04 15.12
CA THR A 270 4.43 0.87 14.78
C THR A 270 3.98 1.96 13.80
N PHE A 271 3.13 1.59 12.84
CA PHE A 271 2.41 2.51 11.97
C PHE A 271 1.12 1.88 11.43
N ILE A 272 0.27 2.73 10.86
CA ILE A 272 -0.97 2.33 10.18
C ILE A 272 -0.72 2.46 8.67
N PHE A 273 -0.88 1.36 7.93
CA PHE A 273 -0.74 1.30 6.48
C PHE A 273 -2.11 1.49 5.83
N GLY A 274 -2.28 2.54 5.02
CA GLY A 274 -3.50 2.73 4.24
C GLY A 274 -3.39 2.01 2.91
N ALA A 275 -4.16 0.94 2.73
CA ALA A 275 -4.28 0.21 1.47
C ALA A 275 -5.52 0.71 0.70
N MET A 276 -5.41 1.55 -0.33
CA MET A 276 -4.19 2.19 -0.84
C MET A 276 -4.40 3.68 -1.09
N PHE A 277 -3.35 4.41 -1.44
CA PHE A 277 -3.48 5.80 -1.84
C PHE A 277 -4.28 5.94 -3.15
N ASP A 278 -3.88 5.26 -4.21
CA ASP A 278 -4.35 5.46 -5.59
C ASP A 278 -4.75 4.17 -6.34
N GLU A 279 -4.94 3.05 -5.65
CA GLU A 279 -5.39 1.77 -6.25
C GLU A 279 -6.87 1.82 -6.68
N ALA A 280 -7.11 2.52 -7.79
CA ALA A 280 -8.44 2.78 -8.33
C ALA A 280 -9.05 1.55 -9.03
N ASN A 281 -8.22 0.60 -9.49
CA ASN A 281 -8.65 -0.66 -10.12
C ASN A 281 -9.38 -1.58 -9.13
N GLU A 282 -8.93 -1.63 -7.87
CA GLU A 282 -9.57 -2.41 -6.79
C GLU A 282 -10.52 -1.58 -5.94
N ALA A 283 -10.61 -0.28 -6.20
CA ALA A 283 -11.44 0.67 -5.46
C ALA A 283 -11.12 0.76 -3.96
N THR A 284 -9.87 0.50 -3.59
CA THR A 284 -9.27 0.65 -2.26
C THR A 284 -8.62 2.02 -2.06
N SER A 285 -8.54 2.83 -3.11
CA SER A 285 -7.92 4.16 -3.11
C SER A 285 -8.56 5.18 -2.13
N ILE A 286 -7.75 5.97 -1.41
CA ILE A 286 -8.21 7.08 -0.54
C ILE A 286 -8.08 8.46 -1.19
N PHE A 287 -7.34 8.59 -2.29
CA PHE A 287 -7.26 9.84 -3.06
C PHE A 287 -8.62 10.27 -3.65
N PRO A 288 -8.77 11.53 -4.07
CA PRO A 288 -10.03 12.01 -4.63
C PRO A 288 -10.47 11.26 -5.90
N VAL A 289 -11.71 10.79 -5.85
CA VAL A 289 -12.38 10.05 -6.93
C VAL A 289 -13.78 10.61 -7.16
N LEU A 290 -14.33 10.36 -8.36
CA LEU A 290 -15.67 10.82 -8.70
C LEU A 290 -16.74 10.21 -7.79
N ARG A 291 -17.72 11.04 -7.45
CA ARG A 291 -18.95 10.61 -6.79
C ARG A 291 -19.85 9.85 -7.73
N THR A 292 -20.75 9.03 -7.20
CA THR A 292 -21.69 8.19 -7.96
C THR A 292 -22.47 8.99 -9.00
N SER A 293 -23.02 10.15 -8.63
CA SER A 293 -23.77 11.04 -9.53
C SER A 293 -22.92 11.67 -10.65
N SER A 294 -21.60 11.63 -10.54
CA SER A 294 -20.66 12.23 -11.50
C SER A 294 -20.00 11.21 -12.43
N LEU A 295 -20.31 9.91 -12.25
CA LEU A 295 -19.73 8.84 -13.03
C LEU A 295 -20.18 8.89 -14.50
N PRO A 296 -19.38 8.29 -15.40
CA PRO A 296 -19.78 8.14 -16.79
C PRO A 296 -21.09 7.39 -16.98
N THR A 297 -21.83 7.78 -18.03
CA THR A 297 -23.15 7.24 -18.37
C THR A 297 -23.09 6.06 -19.34
N ASN A 298 -21.95 5.86 -20.00
CA ASN A 298 -21.76 4.85 -21.05
C ASN A 298 -20.94 3.62 -20.60
N GLN A 299 -20.53 3.56 -19.33
CA GLN A 299 -19.80 2.42 -18.74
C GLN A 299 -20.03 2.39 -17.23
N ARG A 300 -20.12 1.19 -16.63
CA ARG A 300 -20.27 1.05 -15.18
C ARG A 300 -18.95 1.28 -14.47
N PHE A 301 -18.96 2.14 -13.46
CA PHE A 301 -17.86 2.38 -12.51
C PHE A 301 -18.40 2.39 -11.09
N LEU A 302 -17.48 2.28 -10.11
CA LEU A 302 -17.76 2.54 -8.71
C LEU A 302 -17.28 3.96 -8.37
N GLY A 303 -18.15 4.72 -7.71
CA GLY A 303 -17.88 6.07 -7.21
C GLY A 303 -18.13 6.13 -5.71
N ILE A 304 -17.72 7.21 -5.06
CA ILE A 304 -18.00 7.45 -3.64
C ILE A 304 -19.41 8.00 -3.43
N ASP A 305 -19.86 8.04 -2.18
CA ASP A 305 -21.15 8.59 -1.78
C ASP A 305 -21.29 10.09 -2.20
N ASP A 306 -22.46 10.47 -2.71
CA ASP A 306 -22.69 11.80 -3.32
C ASP A 306 -22.59 12.99 -2.34
N ASN A 307 -22.78 12.72 -1.06
CA ASN A 307 -22.71 13.67 0.03
C ASN A 307 -21.28 13.84 0.60
N MET A 308 -20.30 13.07 0.14
CA MET A 308 -18.92 13.18 0.60
C MET A 308 -18.14 14.26 -0.17
N ALA A 309 -17.26 14.96 0.56
CA ALA A 309 -16.24 15.79 -0.08
C ALA A 309 -15.25 14.90 -0.86
N PRO A 310 -14.65 15.38 -1.97
CA PRO A 310 -13.74 14.56 -2.77
C PRO A 310 -12.54 14.02 -1.97
N ASP A 311 -12.06 14.78 -1.00
CA ASP A 311 -10.90 14.50 -0.14
C ASP A 311 -11.27 13.83 1.20
N ALA A 312 -12.53 13.39 1.38
CA ALA A 312 -13.02 12.92 2.67
C ALA A 312 -12.21 11.74 3.23
N TYR A 313 -11.73 10.81 2.41
CA TYR A 313 -10.92 9.67 2.88
C TYR A 313 -9.49 10.07 3.27
N LEU A 314 -8.90 11.07 2.59
CA LEU A 314 -7.64 11.67 3.03
C LEU A 314 -7.80 12.35 4.38
N LYS A 315 -8.91 13.07 4.59
CA LYS A 315 -9.22 13.69 5.88
C LYS A 315 -9.36 12.64 7.00
N LEU A 316 -10.07 11.53 6.76
CA LEU A 316 -10.21 10.45 7.75
C LEU A 316 -8.84 9.87 8.15
N ALA A 317 -7.98 9.60 7.16
CA ALA A 317 -6.62 9.12 7.41
C ALA A 317 -5.80 10.14 8.22
N GLY A 318 -5.90 11.43 7.88
CA GLY A 318 -5.25 12.52 8.59
C GLY A 318 -5.69 12.70 10.04
N ASP A 319 -7.01 12.68 10.27
CA ASP A 319 -7.60 12.75 11.61
C ASP A 319 -7.14 11.55 12.46
N ALA A 320 -7.02 10.35 11.86
CA ALA A 320 -6.47 9.18 12.54
C ALA A 320 -4.99 9.33 12.85
N ALA A 321 -4.17 9.85 11.92
CA ALA A 321 -2.75 10.10 12.16
C ALA A 321 -2.51 11.08 13.32
N ALA A 322 -3.32 12.14 13.43
CA ALA A 322 -3.25 13.07 14.56
C ALA A 322 -3.58 12.38 15.90
N ARG A 323 -4.70 11.65 15.95
CA ARG A 323 -5.09 10.88 17.16
C ARG A 323 -4.06 9.81 17.53
N PHE A 324 -3.45 9.18 16.53
CA PHE A 324 -2.39 8.20 16.73
C PHE A 324 -1.17 8.82 17.40
N ALA A 325 -0.72 9.98 16.92
CA ALA A 325 0.39 10.70 17.52
C ALA A 325 0.11 11.10 18.98
N GLU A 326 -1.12 11.51 19.30
CA GLU A 326 -1.57 11.79 20.67
C GLU A 326 -1.59 10.53 21.54
N ALA A 327 -2.03 9.39 20.99
CA ALA A 327 -2.12 8.13 21.72
C ALA A 327 -0.74 7.57 22.14
N TRP A 328 0.34 7.99 21.47
CA TRP A 328 1.72 7.61 21.77
C TRP A 328 2.45 8.56 22.74
N GLN A 329 1.83 9.70 23.12
CA GLN A 329 2.34 10.63 24.14
C GLN A 329 1.96 10.18 25.56
#